data_AF-N9MFA9-F1
#
_entry.id   AF-N9MFA9-F1
#
_cell.length_a   1.000
_cell.length_b   1.000
_cell.length_c   1.000
_cell.angle_alpha   90.00
_cell.angle_beta   90.00
_cell.angle_gamma   90.00
#
_symmetry.space_group_name_H-M   'P 1'
#
loop_
_entity.id
_entity.type
_entity.pdbx_description
1 polymer ?
#
loop_
_entity_poly.entity_id
_entity_poly.type
_entity_poly.pdbx_seq_one_letter_code
_entity_poly.pdbx_strand_id
1 'polypeptide(L)'
;MLSLSLSFILINIVWDNSPIKNRLQQFSADTVQLAENNYKTSSGVRIFLWKESLEIFENNQIIGVGSYGIEAHNCELKESGQLPTCFQHMHNIFFHELAAHGILGLLGLVLIYGSILLFFIKKFLRYFSNFELRGYALLGIIYVVYYLICGLTEYYLFFVLPVYIHYFIILLIVGFIFRKEAILTK
;
A
#
# COMPACT_ATOMS: atom_id res chain seq x y z
N MET A 1 23.83 -15.16 -1.43
CA MET A 1 22.53 -14.49 -1.21
C MET A 1 21.80 -14.25 -2.52
N LEU A 2 22.34 -13.48 -3.47
CA LEU A 2 21.68 -13.21 -4.76
C LEU A 2 21.31 -14.48 -5.55
N SER A 3 22.24 -15.45 -5.65
CA SER A 3 21.99 -16.74 -6.28
C SER A 3 20.83 -17.50 -5.62
N LEU A 4 20.78 -17.54 -4.29
CA LEU A 4 19.70 -18.17 -3.55
C LEU A 4 18.35 -17.48 -3.78
N SER A 5 18.31 -16.15 -3.81
CA SER A 5 17.09 -15.38 -4.12
C SER A 5 16.61 -15.65 -5.55
N LEU A 6 17.52 -15.67 -6.53
CA LEU A 6 17.20 -16.01 -7.92
C LEU A 6 16.71 -17.44 -8.06
N SER A 7 17.36 -18.40 -7.40
CA SER A 7 16.92 -19.79 -7.37
C SER A 7 15.54 -19.93 -6.75
N PHE A 8 15.25 -19.23 -5.65
CA PHE A 8 13.92 -19.23 -5.03
C PHE A 8 12.84 -18.68 -5.97
N ILE A 9 13.11 -17.57 -6.65
CA ILE A 9 12.20 -16.99 -7.64
C ILE A 9 11.97 -17.96 -8.79
N LEU A 10 13.04 -18.54 -9.34
CA LEU A 10 12.97 -19.50 -10.45
C LEU A 10 12.15 -20.74 -10.06
N ILE A 11 12.37 -21.31 -8.87
CA ILE A 11 11.61 -22.46 -8.38
C ILE A 11 10.12 -22.12 -8.31
N ASN A 12 9.77 -20.95 -7.76
CA ASN A 12 8.38 -20.51 -7.66
C ASN A 12 7.74 -20.20 -9.03
N ILE A 13 8.52 -19.92 -10.07
CA ILE A 13 7.99 -19.71 -11.43
C ILE A 13 7.82 -21.05 -12.16
N VAL A 14 8.82 -21.93 -12.08
CA VAL A 14 8.88 -23.17 -12.88
C VAL A 14 7.91 -24.23 -12.36
N TRP A 15 7.65 -24.28 -11.05
CA TRP A 15 6.70 -25.20 -10.42
C TRP A 15 5.32 -25.17 -11.12
N ASP A 16 4.69 -26.32 -11.34
CA ASP A 16 3.44 -26.42 -12.13
C ASP A 16 2.25 -25.74 -11.44
N ASN A 17 2.03 -26.02 -10.15
CA ASN A 17 1.12 -25.27 -9.27
C ASN A 17 1.70 -23.94 -8.75
N SER A 18 2.52 -23.26 -9.55
CA SER A 18 3.07 -21.95 -9.18
C SER A 18 1.92 -20.96 -8.90
N PRO A 19 1.95 -20.23 -7.76
CA PRO A 19 1.01 -19.14 -7.52
C PRO A 19 1.02 -18.08 -8.64
N ILE A 20 2.19 -17.86 -9.26
CA ILE A 20 2.35 -16.90 -10.35
C ILE A 20 1.64 -17.40 -11.62
N LYS A 21 1.86 -18.66 -12.02
CA LYS A 21 1.14 -19.26 -13.17
C LYS A 21 -0.37 -19.26 -12.95
N ASN A 22 -0.82 -19.68 -11.77
CA ASN A 22 -2.24 -19.70 -11.40
C ASN A 22 -2.84 -18.29 -11.48
N ARG A 23 -2.13 -17.27 -10.98
CA ARG A 23 -2.60 -15.88 -11.02
C ARG A 23 -2.70 -15.34 -12.45
N LEU A 24 -1.74 -15.67 -13.32
CA LEU A 24 -1.75 -15.28 -14.73
C LEU A 24 -2.94 -15.91 -15.48
N GLN A 25 -3.26 -17.17 -15.20
CA GLN A 25 -4.44 -17.83 -15.78
C GLN A 25 -5.75 -17.19 -15.29
N GLN A 26 -5.84 -16.90 -13.99
CA GLN A 26 -6.99 -16.23 -13.40
C GLN A 26 -7.17 -14.80 -13.90
N PHE A 27 -6.10 -14.12 -14.32
CA PHE A 27 -6.18 -12.74 -14.81
C PHE A 27 -7.10 -12.60 -16.03
N SER A 28 -7.04 -13.55 -16.98
CA SER A 28 -7.94 -13.54 -18.14
C SER A 28 -9.40 -13.80 -17.75
N ALA A 29 -9.64 -14.56 -16.68
CA ALA A 29 -10.99 -14.79 -16.17
C ALA A 29 -11.50 -13.57 -15.38
N ASP A 30 -10.63 -12.90 -14.63
CA ASP A 30 -10.93 -11.64 -13.93
C ASP A 30 -11.40 -10.57 -14.91
N THR A 31 -10.72 -10.39 -16.04
CA THR A 31 -11.07 -9.36 -17.03
C THR A 31 -12.44 -9.59 -17.68
N VAL A 32 -12.77 -10.84 -18.00
CA VAL A 32 -14.10 -11.20 -18.54
C VAL A 32 -15.18 -10.97 -17.49
N GLN A 33 -14.98 -11.43 -16.26
CA GLN A 33 -15.95 -11.24 -15.17
C GLN A 33 -16.16 -9.75 -14.85
N LEU A 34 -15.09 -8.95 -14.84
CA LEU A 34 -15.17 -7.50 -14.67
C LEU A 34 -15.98 -6.81 -15.77
N ALA A 35 -15.82 -7.23 -17.03
CA ALA A 35 -16.60 -6.70 -18.15
C ALA A 35 -18.10 -7.02 -18.03
N GLU A 36 -18.44 -8.13 -17.37
CA GLU A 36 -19.81 -8.55 -17.07
C GLU A 36 -20.33 -8.00 -15.73
N ASN A 37 -19.61 -7.09 -15.06
CA ASN A 37 -19.91 -6.58 -13.71
C ASN A 37 -20.03 -7.69 -12.64
N ASN A 38 -19.32 -8.80 -12.82
CA ASN A 38 -19.21 -9.88 -11.84
C ASN A 38 -17.93 -9.72 -11.02
N TYR A 39 -18.06 -9.22 -9.78
CA TYR A 39 -16.92 -8.88 -8.93
C TYR A 39 -16.50 -9.99 -7.95
N LYS A 40 -16.89 -11.25 -8.20
CA LYS A 40 -16.66 -12.35 -7.25
C LYS A 40 -15.20 -12.79 -7.10
N THR A 41 -14.28 -12.27 -7.91
CA THR A 41 -12.84 -12.56 -7.80
C THR A 41 -12.14 -11.55 -6.88
N SER A 42 -10.95 -11.90 -6.38
CA SER A 42 -10.20 -11.00 -5.49
C SER A 42 -9.85 -9.65 -6.15
N SER A 43 -9.60 -9.64 -7.46
CA SER A 43 -9.39 -8.41 -8.24
C SER A 43 -10.70 -7.66 -8.45
N GLY A 44 -11.77 -8.40 -8.74
CA GLY A 44 -13.13 -7.88 -8.89
C GLY A 44 -13.57 -7.10 -7.66
N VAL A 45 -13.49 -7.73 -6.49
CA VAL A 45 -13.82 -7.11 -5.20
C VAL A 45 -13.06 -5.80 -4.99
N ARG A 46 -11.75 -5.75 -5.25
CA ARG A 46 -10.97 -4.52 -5.08
C ARG A 46 -11.47 -3.40 -5.98
N ILE A 47 -11.65 -3.68 -7.27
CA ILE A 47 -12.14 -2.68 -8.23
C ILE A 47 -13.53 -2.18 -7.84
N PHE A 48 -14.41 -3.08 -7.39
CA PHE A 48 -15.72 -2.73 -6.88
C PHE A 48 -15.62 -1.81 -5.66
N LEU A 49 -14.85 -2.20 -4.63
CA LEU A 49 -14.64 -1.37 -3.43
C LEU A 49 -14.02 -0.01 -3.74
N TRP A 50 -13.15 0.09 -4.75
CA TRP A 50 -12.58 1.38 -5.17
C TRP A 50 -13.63 2.27 -5.82
N LYS A 51 -14.55 1.70 -6.60
CA LYS A 51 -15.70 2.43 -7.13
C LYS A 51 -16.62 2.91 -6.00
N GLU A 52 -16.96 2.03 -5.06
CA GLU A 52 -17.76 2.38 -3.87
C GLU A 52 -17.09 3.47 -3.03
N SER A 53 -15.76 3.45 -2.93
CA SER A 53 -15.01 4.49 -2.22
C SER A 53 -15.21 5.89 -2.82
N LEU A 54 -15.30 5.98 -4.15
CA LEU A 54 -15.57 7.24 -4.85
C LEU A 54 -17.01 7.69 -4.62
N GLU A 55 -17.98 6.79 -4.64
CA GLU A 55 -19.39 7.10 -4.37
C GLU A 55 -19.61 7.59 -2.92
N ILE A 56 -18.97 6.94 -1.95
CA ILE A 56 -18.98 7.40 -0.56
C ILE A 56 -18.37 8.80 -0.44
N PHE A 57 -17.24 9.02 -1.12
CA PHE A 57 -16.54 10.32 -1.12
C PHE A 57 -17.40 11.42 -1.72
N GLU A 58 -18.10 11.18 -2.82
CA GLU A 58 -18.98 12.17 -3.47
C GLU A 58 -20.01 12.75 -2.49
N ASN A 59 -20.50 11.91 -1.57
CA ASN A 59 -21.48 12.29 -0.54
C ASN A 59 -20.85 12.80 0.77
N ASN A 60 -19.56 12.52 1.03
CA ASN A 60 -18.89 12.79 2.31
C ASN A 60 -17.47 13.38 2.13
N GLN A 61 -17.36 14.43 1.32
CA GLN A 61 -16.09 14.89 0.74
C GLN A 61 -15.03 15.36 1.75
N ILE A 62 -15.42 15.96 2.89
CA ILE A 62 -14.47 16.62 3.78
C ILE A 62 -13.87 15.64 4.79
N ILE A 63 -14.73 14.98 5.57
CA ILE A 63 -14.35 14.14 6.71
C ILE A 63 -14.63 12.65 6.50
N GLY A 64 -15.26 12.26 5.40
CA GLY A 64 -15.64 10.87 5.13
C GLY A 64 -16.66 10.29 6.11
N VAL A 65 -16.80 8.97 6.09
CA VAL A 65 -17.77 8.22 6.92
C VAL A 65 -17.13 7.49 8.12
N GLY A 66 -15.82 7.61 8.30
CA GLY A 66 -15.00 6.89 9.26
C GLY A 66 -14.81 5.41 8.91
N SER A 67 -13.77 4.77 9.47
CA SER A 67 -13.50 3.34 9.20
C SER A 67 -14.64 2.40 9.62
N TYR A 68 -15.38 2.72 10.70
CA TYR A 68 -16.58 1.95 11.08
C TYR A 68 -17.73 2.14 10.09
N GLY A 69 -17.87 3.33 9.49
CA GLY A 69 -18.84 3.58 8.43
C GLY A 69 -18.50 2.79 7.16
N ILE A 70 -17.21 2.63 6.84
CA ILE A 70 -16.76 1.76 5.75
C ILE A 70 -17.14 0.30 5.99
N GLU A 71 -16.88 -0.23 7.19
CA GLU A 71 -17.26 -1.61 7.53
C GLU A 71 -18.78 -1.81 7.46
N ALA A 72 -19.56 -0.87 8.00
CA ALA A 72 -21.01 -0.91 7.93
C ALA A 72 -21.53 -0.93 6.48
N HIS A 73 -21.06 0.00 5.65
CA HIS A 73 -21.40 0.06 4.21
C HIS A 73 -21.08 -1.25 3.49
N ASN A 74 -19.89 -1.81 3.71
CA ASN A 74 -19.49 -3.07 3.08
C ASN A 74 -20.30 -4.27 3.59
N CYS A 75 -20.76 -4.24 4.85
CA CYS A 75 -21.65 -5.26 5.39
C CYS A 75 -23.05 -5.17 4.74
N GLU A 76 -23.59 -3.98 4.49
CA GLU A 76 -24.85 -3.78 3.75
C GLU A 76 -24.74 -4.26 2.29
N LEU A 77 -23.59 -3.98 1.64
CA LEU A 77 -23.30 -4.49 0.30
C LEU A 77 -23.21 -6.02 0.25
N LYS A 78 -22.71 -6.65 1.31
CA LYS A 78 -22.75 -8.11 1.45
C LYS A 78 -24.18 -8.63 1.62
N GLU A 79 -24.99 -7.99 2.47
CA GLU A 79 -26.39 -8.39 2.71
C GLU A 79 -27.26 -8.25 1.45
N SER A 80 -27.00 -7.23 0.63
CA SER A 80 -27.64 -7.05 -0.69
C SER A 80 -27.06 -7.96 -1.79
N GLY A 81 -26.06 -8.79 -1.49
CA GLY A 81 -25.47 -9.76 -2.42
C GLY A 81 -24.48 -9.16 -3.44
N GLN A 82 -24.11 -7.89 -3.29
CA GLN A 82 -23.15 -7.21 -4.17
C GLN A 82 -21.70 -7.57 -3.82
N LEU A 83 -21.42 -7.80 -2.54
CA LEU A 83 -20.14 -8.33 -2.06
C LEU A 83 -20.26 -9.79 -1.60
N PRO A 84 -19.22 -10.62 -1.80
CA PRO A 84 -19.22 -12.01 -1.33
C PRO A 84 -19.07 -12.13 0.19
N THR A 85 -18.48 -11.13 0.84
CA THR A 85 -18.28 -11.07 2.29
C THR A 85 -18.26 -9.60 2.74
N CYS A 86 -18.47 -9.37 4.03
CA CYS A 86 -18.22 -8.05 4.61
C CYS A 86 -16.71 -7.85 4.76
N PHE A 87 -16.24 -6.65 4.40
CA PHE A 87 -14.84 -6.23 4.48
C PHE A 87 -14.72 -4.99 5.36
N GLN A 88 -13.67 -4.92 6.18
CA GLN A 88 -13.44 -3.81 7.10
C GLN A 88 -12.83 -2.57 6.43
N HIS A 89 -12.36 -2.70 5.19
CA HIS A 89 -11.66 -1.65 4.47
C HIS A 89 -11.71 -1.83 2.95
N MET A 90 -11.25 -0.81 2.22
CA MET A 90 -11.40 -0.71 0.75
C MET A 90 -10.26 -1.38 -0.03
N HIS A 91 -9.34 -2.07 0.65
CA HIS A 91 -8.20 -2.77 0.04
C HIS A 91 -7.34 -1.88 -0.88
N ASN A 92 -7.27 -0.58 -0.56
CA ASN A 92 -6.35 0.38 -1.15
C ASN A 92 -6.24 1.56 -0.19
N ILE A 93 -5.02 1.95 0.16
CA ILE A 93 -4.75 2.97 1.17
C ILE A 93 -5.31 4.35 0.76
N PHE A 94 -5.26 4.71 -0.51
CA PHE A 94 -5.74 6.01 -0.98
C PHE A 94 -7.27 6.04 -1.05
N PHE A 95 -7.90 5.01 -1.61
CA PHE A 95 -9.36 4.92 -1.68
C PHE A 95 -9.98 4.79 -0.28
N HIS A 96 -9.35 4.03 0.62
CA HIS A 96 -9.83 3.94 2.00
C HIS A 96 -9.75 5.29 2.71
N GLU A 97 -8.61 5.98 2.67
CA GLU A 97 -8.50 7.31 3.30
C GLU A 97 -9.47 8.33 2.69
N LEU A 98 -9.68 8.27 1.38
CA LEU A 98 -10.62 9.16 0.69
C LEU A 98 -12.07 8.92 1.13
N ALA A 99 -12.50 7.67 1.26
CA ALA A 99 -13.87 7.34 1.65
C ALA A 99 -14.10 7.47 3.17
N ALA A 100 -13.15 6.96 3.97
CA ALA A 100 -13.24 6.94 5.43
C ALA A 100 -13.03 8.33 6.02
N HIS A 101 -12.12 9.13 5.46
CA HIS A 101 -11.65 10.37 6.09
C HIS A 101 -11.71 11.58 5.15
N GLY A 102 -12.31 11.43 3.97
CA GLY A 102 -12.48 12.51 2.99
C GLY A 102 -11.16 13.04 2.46
N ILE A 103 -11.20 14.27 1.94
CA ILE A 103 -10.01 14.96 1.45
C ILE A 103 -9.00 15.22 2.57
N LEU A 104 -9.45 15.38 3.82
CA LEU A 104 -8.55 15.63 4.95
C LEU A 104 -7.68 14.41 5.26
N GLY A 105 -8.25 13.21 5.25
CA GLY A 105 -7.49 11.97 5.41
C GLY A 105 -6.51 11.74 4.27
N LEU A 106 -6.96 11.91 3.01
CA LEU A 106 -6.08 11.79 1.85
C LEU A 106 -4.91 12.79 1.91
N LEU A 107 -5.17 14.04 2.28
CA LEU A 107 -4.12 15.04 2.48
C LEU A 107 -3.19 14.66 3.61
N GLY A 108 -3.70 14.17 4.74
CA GLY A 108 -2.88 13.66 5.85
C GLY A 108 -1.93 12.56 5.39
N LEU A 109 -2.44 11.58 4.64
CA LEU A 109 -1.66 10.50 4.05
C LEU A 109 -0.57 11.04 3.13
N VAL A 110 -0.93 11.90 2.18
CA VAL A 110 0.03 12.50 1.22
C VAL A 110 1.09 13.32 1.93
N LEU A 111 0.72 14.11 2.94
CA LEU A 111 1.66 14.95 3.68
C LEU A 111 2.64 14.13 4.52
N ILE A 112 2.16 13.11 5.24
CA ILE A 112 3.02 12.24 6.06
C ILE A 112 4.01 11.50 5.14
N TYR A 113 3.51 10.75 4.15
CA TYR A 113 4.39 9.97 3.28
C TYR A 113 5.25 10.85 2.37
N GLY A 114 4.71 11.98 1.90
CA GLY A 114 5.45 12.98 1.14
C GLY A 114 6.59 13.58 1.95
N SER A 115 6.37 13.95 3.21
CA SER A 115 7.42 14.50 4.07
C SER A 115 8.56 13.52 4.31
N ILE A 116 8.25 12.24 4.56
CA ILE A 116 9.23 11.18 4.78
C ILE A 116 10.02 10.92 3.50
N LEU A 117 9.33 10.83 2.36
CA LEU A 117 9.99 10.61 1.07
C LEU A 117 10.88 11.79 0.69
N LEU A 118 10.40 13.02 0.88
CA LEU A 118 11.18 14.25 0.66
C LEU A 118 12.41 14.32 1.57
N PHE A 119 12.31 13.88 2.83
CA PHE A 119 13.46 13.77 3.72
C PHE A 119 14.54 12.88 3.11
N PHE A 120 14.19 11.65 2.71
CA PHE A 120 15.16 10.72 2.14
C PHE A 120 15.70 11.20 0.79
N ILE A 121 14.87 11.78 -0.09
CA ILE A 121 15.33 12.37 -1.36
C ILE A 121 16.32 13.51 -1.11
N LYS A 122 16.02 14.43 -0.18
CA LYS A 122 16.94 15.53 0.17
C LYS A 122 18.28 14.99 0.67
N LYS A 123 18.28 13.96 1.52
CA LYS A 123 19.52 13.32 1.99
C LYS A 123 20.27 12.63 0.85
N PHE A 124 19.58 11.90 -0.02
CA PHE A 124 20.17 11.22 -1.17
C PHE A 124 20.87 12.20 -2.13
N LEU A 125 20.23 13.33 -2.42
CA LEU A 125 20.78 14.36 -3.32
C LEU A 125 21.92 15.16 -2.66
N ARG A 126 21.84 15.44 -1.35
CA ARG A 126 22.86 16.21 -0.60
C ARG A 126 24.20 15.47 -0.49
N TYR A 127 24.18 14.16 -0.26
CA TYR A 127 25.39 13.39 0.06
C TYR A 127 25.94 12.61 -1.14
N PHE A 128 26.06 13.27 -2.29
CA PHE A 128 26.47 12.61 -3.55
C PHE A 128 27.82 11.88 -3.45
N SER A 129 28.79 12.46 -2.72
CA SER A 129 30.14 11.92 -2.53
C SER A 129 30.26 10.94 -1.35
N ASN A 130 29.21 10.78 -0.53
CA ASN A 130 29.21 9.84 0.61
C ASN A 130 28.29 8.66 0.32
N PHE A 131 28.88 7.58 -0.19
CA PHE A 131 28.15 6.37 -0.60
C PHE A 131 27.32 5.74 0.52
N GLU A 132 27.79 5.78 1.77
CA GLU A 132 27.08 5.17 2.91
C GLU A 132 25.80 5.94 3.24
N LEU A 133 25.89 7.27 3.41
CA LEU A 133 24.72 8.13 3.64
C LEU A 133 23.73 8.07 2.48
N ARG A 134 24.25 8.09 1.26
CA ARG A 134 23.45 7.98 0.05
C ARG A 134 22.76 6.62 -0.03
N GLY A 135 23.42 5.54 0.40
CA GLY A 135 22.86 4.21 0.52
C GLY A 135 21.69 4.14 1.50
N TYR A 136 21.83 4.69 2.70
CA TYR A 136 20.73 4.74 3.68
C TYR A 136 19.55 5.58 3.17
N ALA A 137 19.83 6.72 2.54
CA ALA A 137 18.79 7.55 1.94
C ALA A 137 18.05 6.81 0.82
N LEU A 138 18.77 6.11 -0.06
CA LEU A 138 18.17 5.30 -1.12
C LEU A 138 17.33 4.16 -0.56
N LEU A 139 17.79 3.48 0.50
CA LEU A 139 17.03 2.45 1.19
C LEU A 139 15.70 2.99 1.72
N GLY A 140 15.71 4.18 2.33
CA GLY A 140 14.50 4.85 2.79
C GLY A 140 13.52 5.18 1.64
N ILE A 141 14.02 5.69 0.51
CA ILE A 141 13.20 5.95 -0.69
C ILE A 141 12.54 4.66 -1.18
N ILE A 142 13.34 3.61 -1.41
CA ILE A 142 12.86 2.32 -1.92
C ILE A 142 11.82 1.73 -0.98
N TYR A 143 12.06 1.77 0.33
CA TYR A 143 11.15 1.23 1.34
C TYR A 143 9.80 1.95 1.35
N VAL A 144 9.80 3.29 1.35
CA VAL A 144 8.56 4.08 1.35
C VAL A 144 7.78 3.87 0.06
N VAL A 145 8.47 3.89 -1.10
CA VAL A 145 7.83 3.62 -2.40
C VAL A 145 7.24 2.21 -2.45
N TYR A 146 7.98 1.21 -1.99
CA TYR A 146 7.49 -0.16 -1.87
C TYR A 146 6.21 -0.24 -1.02
N TYR A 147 6.23 0.40 0.16
CA TYR A 147 5.07 0.40 1.06
C TYR A 147 3.82 1.01 0.39
N LEU A 148 3.98 2.15 -0.31
CA LEU A 148 2.90 2.80 -1.04
C LEU A 148 2.38 1.95 -2.22
N ILE A 149 3.28 1.28 -2.95
CA ILE A 149 2.90 0.36 -4.05
C ILE A 149 2.10 -0.81 -3.50
N CYS A 150 2.54 -1.45 -2.42
CA CYS A 150 1.76 -2.50 -1.77
C CYS A 150 0.40 -1.97 -1.30
N GLY A 151 0.38 -0.74 -0.78
CA GLY A 151 -0.82 -0.01 -0.36
C GLY A 151 -1.87 0.20 -1.47
N LEU A 152 -1.50 0.04 -2.75
CA LEU A 152 -2.48 0.09 -3.85
C LEU A 152 -3.45 -1.10 -3.84
N THR A 153 -3.13 -2.18 -3.14
CA THR A 153 -3.92 -3.41 -3.13
C THR A 153 -4.30 -3.90 -1.73
N GLU A 154 -3.88 -3.17 -0.70
CA GLU A 154 -4.22 -3.45 0.69
C GLU A 154 -4.19 -2.17 1.55
N TYR A 155 -5.00 -2.13 2.61
CA TYR A 155 -4.99 -1.04 3.57
C TYR A 155 -4.21 -1.43 4.84
N TYR A 156 -2.89 -1.26 4.82
CA TYR A 156 -2.02 -1.67 5.92
C TYR A 156 -2.18 -0.86 7.21
N LEU A 157 -2.71 0.36 7.15
CA LEU A 157 -2.91 1.20 8.34
C LEU A 157 -4.00 0.65 9.28
N PHE A 158 -4.81 -0.29 8.81
CA PHE A 158 -5.73 -1.05 9.65
C PHE A 158 -5.02 -1.96 10.65
N PHE A 159 -3.86 -2.50 10.29
CA PHE A 159 -3.18 -3.51 11.08
C PHE A 159 -2.12 -2.89 11.99
N VAL A 160 -2.34 -2.96 13.29
CA VAL A 160 -1.46 -2.37 14.32
C VAL A 160 0.01 -2.80 14.18
N LEU A 161 0.27 -4.10 14.00
CA LEU A 161 1.64 -4.62 13.93
C LEU A 161 2.40 -4.13 12.67
N PRO A 162 1.85 -4.25 11.44
CA PRO A 162 2.42 -3.63 10.25
C PRO A 162 2.71 -2.14 10.40
N VAL A 163 1.80 -1.37 11.03
CA VAL A 163 2.01 0.06 11.28
C VAL A 163 3.23 0.30 12.18
N TYR A 164 3.34 -0.42 13.29
CA TYR A 164 4.48 -0.27 14.21
C TYR A 164 5.81 -0.64 13.55
N ILE A 165 5.85 -1.77 12.83
CA ILE A 165 7.05 -2.20 12.11
C ILE A 165 7.42 -1.17 11.04
N HIS A 166 6.43 -0.62 10.35
CA HIS A 166 6.65 0.38 9.31
C HIS A 166 7.37 1.63 9.83
N TYR A 167 6.84 2.24 10.89
CA TYR A 167 7.46 3.41 11.49
C TYR A 167 8.79 3.09 12.18
N PHE A 168 8.92 1.90 12.77
CA PHE A 168 10.18 1.45 13.35
C PHE A 168 11.29 1.37 12.28
N ILE A 169 11.02 0.79 11.11
CA ILE A 169 12.00 0.71 10.01
C ILE A 169 12.38 2.10 9.51
N ILE A 170 11.41 3.00 9.33
CA ILE A 170 11.69 4.38 8.91
C ILE A 170 12.61 5.08 9.91
N LEU A 171 12.27 5.03 11.20
CA LEU A 171 13.04 5.68 12.26
C LEU A 171 14.44 5.07 12.40
N LEU A 172 14.58 3.76 12.20
CA LEU A 172 15.87 3.09 12.20
C LEU A 172 16.78 3.61 11.09
N ILE A 173 16.26 3.73 9.85
CA ILE A 173 17.03 4.26 8.71
C ILE A 173 17.40 5.73 8.95
N VAL A 174 16.45 6.54 9.44
CA VAL A 174 16.70 7.94 9.83
C VAL A 174 17.81 8.03 10.89
N GLY A 175 17.79 7.14 11.89
CA GLY A 175 18.80 7.06 12.93
C GLY A 175 20.21 6.78 12.39
N PHE A 176 20.34 5.87 11.41
CA PHE A 176 21.61 5.62 10.74
C PHE A 176 22.14 6.84 9.99
N ILE A 177 21.26 7.57 9.30
CA ILE A 177 21.62 8.83 8.62
C ILE A 177 22.14 9.84 9.63
N PHE A 178 21.38 10.13 10.69
CA PHE A 178 21.78 11.12 11.69
C PHE A 178 23.05 10.75 12.45
N ARG A 179 23.22 9.47 12.80
CA ARG A 179 24.46 8.98 13.41
C ARG A 179 25.65 9.24 12.49
N LYS A 180 25.53 8.94 11.19
CA LYS A 180 26.63 9.12 10.25
C LYS A 180 26.91 10.60 9.99
N GLU A 181 25.89 11.45 9.91
CA GLU A 181 26.05 12.90 9.84
C GLU A 181 26.84 13.46 11.03
N ALA A 182 26.49 13.04 12.25
CA ALA A 182 27.17 13.48 13.47
C ALA A 182 28.65 13.10 13.52
N ILE A 183 29.03 11.97 12.91
CA ILE A 183 30.44 11.53 12.81
C ILE A 183 31.21 12.41 11.83
N LEU A 184 30.58 12.89 10.75
CA LEU A 184 31.24 13.73 9.74
C LEU A 184 31.40 15.19 10.16
N THR A 185 30.59 15.65 11.12
CA THR A 185 30.65 17.02 11.65
C THR A 185 31.64 17.19 12.81
N LYS A 186 32.21 16.10 13.33
CA LYS A 186 33.28 16.11 14.33
C LYS A 186 34.63 16.05 13.63
#